data_AF-A0A0F9M214-F1
#
_entry.id   AF-A0A0F9M214-F1
#
_cell.length_a   1.000
_cell.length_b   1.000
_cell.length_c   1.000
_cell.angle_alpha   90.00
_cell.angle_beta   90.00
_cell.angle_gamma   90.00
#
_symmetry.space_group_name_H-M   'P 1'
#
loop_
_entity.id
_entity.type
_entity.pdbx_description
1 polymer ?
#
loop_
_entity_poly.entity_id
_entity_poly.type
_entity_poly.pdbx_seq_one_letter_code
_entity_poly.pdbx_strand_id
1 'polypeptide(L)'
;MTVSRVISNNLITIVMYLLISSLINILSVSPIGAPDLWIGVGIVIAVVILWGYALLPAVFIGQFLLGFDLLAIHQQPLFLTQAVLDATCVSLMALLSRYLLVRFHLWPNPLIREKSISQFFLLILLVGIGIPLINYFFIYWLIYDHAFSESLQTLIMRWVGISIGTVVAISVLFSFFSQPRAFWQHRIFRVSAPQIFLFLIYLVLLVVARERDDAFNQTRLEATASLLSASIDNELTQQNYILRSLQSYITYSEDVKADEFKSIVKSLYKNSQSKGEVIFLTAAKESNELSSNLNSKYPQLVVKYSQRLDNDNTVLPGVYAGADFCTSDRLALCKQFWAKEDSLFRLSFVFPSRVSSQNDFAEFLSIKNQQGNIMGFLLQTRDLEWVFSKIYTSLNTSWIDFKVTNLKDGEVIINSSSMTKKTSRNFQTGFEASRIIQNSGQQWRIDFIPSDSFINGYSSWSYFWLSGLALVVSIFSVVWLLTMSGRFKLIEEEVTDKTRALAEKTEILAVNEEKYRR
;
A
#
# COMPACT_ATOMS: atom_id res chain seq x y z
N MET A 1 42.59 -12.88 26.67
CA MET A 1 41.21 -13.25 27.07
C MET A 1 40.14 -12.21 26.70
N THR A 2 40.47 -10.92 26.52
CA THR A 2 39.49 -9.87 26.21
C THR A 2 38.91 -9.93 24.79
N VAL A 3 39.74 -10.22 23.77
CA VAL A 3 39.32 -10.25 22.36
C VAL A 3 38.29 -11.36 22.07
N SER A 4 38.54 -12.59 22.55
CA SER A 4 37.60 -13.72 22.39
C SER A 4 36.22 -13.43 23.00
N ARG A 5 36.19 -12.75 24.17
CA ARG A 5 34.94 -12.36 24.82
C ARG A 5 34.18 -11.27 24.05
N VAL A 6 34.89 -10.32 23.45
CA VAL A 6 34.28 -9.28 22.59
C VAL A 6 33.70 -9.91 21.32
N ILE A 7 34.40 -10.85 20.68
CA ILE A 7 33.90 -11.56 19.50
C ILE A 7 32.64 -12.37 19.86
N SER A 8 32.68 -13.12 20.96
CA SER A 8 31.52 -13.89 21.44
C SER A 8 30.31 -12.99 21.71
N ASN A 9 30.50 -11.85 22.38
CA ASN A 9 29.41 -10.93 22.68
C ASN A 9 28.82 -10.28 21.41
N ASN A 10 29.67 -9.95 20.43
CA ASN A 10 29.22 -9.46 19.13
C ASN A 10 28.35 -10.52 18.42
N LEU A 11 28.80 -11.77 18.38
CA LEU A 11 28.07 -12.86 17.72
C LEU A 11 26.73 -13.15 18.40
N ILE A 12 26.68 -13.18 19.73
CA ILE A 12 25.42 -13.31 20.48
C ILE A 12 24.47 -12.15 20.18
N THR A 13 24.99 -10.92 20.09
CA THR A 13 24.18 -9.73 19.78
C THR A 13 23.58 -9.82 18.38
N ILE A 14 24.36 -10.25 17.38
CA ILE A 14 23.87 -10.46 16.01
C ILE A 14 22.73 -11.48 16.00
N VAL A 15 22.95 -12.66 16.59
CA VAL A 15 21.95 -13.74 16.60
C VAL A 15 20.69 -13.32 17.35
N MET A 16 20.82 -12.69 18.52
CA MET A 16 19.68 -12.20 19.30
C MET A 16 18.88 -11.16 18.51
N TYR A 17 19.57 -10.22 17.87
CA TYR A 17 18.93 -9.19 17.05
C TYR A 17 18.16 -9.80 15.88
N LEU A 18 18.77 -10.71 15.13
CA LEU A 18 18.16 -11.38 13.99
C LEU A 18 16.93 -12.20 14.39
N LEU A 19 17.04 -13.03 15.44
CA LEU A 19 15.93 -13.87 15.90
C LEU A 19 14.72 -13.04 16.35
N ILE A 20 14.96 -12.02 17.17
CA ILE A 20 13.87 -11.22 17.74
C ILE A 20 13.24 -10.34 16.68
N SER A 21 14.03 -9.74 15.80
CA SER A 21 13.53 -8.88 14.73
C SER A 21 12.80 -9.69 13.66
N SER A 22 13.28 -10.90 13.34
CA SER A 22 12.57 -11.84 12.45
C SER A 22 11.24 -12.30 13.06
N LEU A 23 11.23 -12.69 14.33
CA LEU A 23 10.00 -13.11 15.03
C LEU A 23 8.95 -12.00 15.02
N ILE A 24 9.36 -10.76 15.31
CA ILE A 24 8.45 -9.62 15.33
C ILE A 24 8.01 -9.24 13.93
N ASN A 25 8.87 -9.37 12.92
CA ASN A 25 8.46 -9.12 11.54
C ASN A 25 7.35 -10.09 11.10
N ILE A 26 7.43 -11.37 11.49
CA ILE A 26 6.36 -12.36 11.24
C ILE A 26 5.05 -11.92 11.93
N LEU A 27 5.14 -11.46 13.18
CA LEU A 27 3.99 -11.00 13.96
C LEU A 27 3.46 -9.62 13.50
N SER A 28 4.31 -8.81 12.88
CA SER A 28 4.09 -7.37 12.64
C SER A 28 4.18 -7.01 11.17
N VAL A 29 3.88 -7.93 10.24
CA VAL A 29 3.68 -7.56 8.82
C VAL A 29 2.63 -6.46 8.80
N SER A 30 3.09 -5.21 8.69
CA SER A 30 2.31 -4.07 9.15
C SER A 30 1.23 -3.76 8.11
N PRO A 31 -0.08 -3.80 8.45
CA PRO A 31 -1.07 -3.13 7.63
C PRO A 31 -0.72 -1.63 7.61
N ILE A 32 -0.90 -0.98 6.47
CA ILE A 32 -0.52 0.43 6.31
C ILE A 32 -1.23 1.28 7.37
N GLY A 33 -0.43 1.92 8.23
CA GLY A 33 -0.92 2.73 9.34
C GLY A 33 -0.71 2.14 10.73
N ALA A 34 -0.41 0.84 10.86
CA ALA A 34 0.07 0.29 12.12
C ALA A 34 1.54 0.66 12.35
N PRO A 35 1.99 0.80 13.62
CA PRO A 35 3.39 1.01 13.91
C PRO A 35 4.20 -0.25 13.61
N ASP A 36 5.28 -0.09 12.86
CA ASP A 36 6.27 -1.16 12.71
C ASP A 36 6.92 -1.41 14.08
N LEU A 37 6.67 -2.57 14.68
CA LEU A 37 7.22 -2.89 15.99
C LEU A 37 8.69 -3.28 15.85
N TRP A 38 9.58 -2.42 16.32
CA TRP A 38 11.03 -2.63 16.22
C TRP A 38 11.67 -2.77 17.61
N ILE A 39 11.31 -3.83 18.35
CA ILE A 39 11.95 -4.13 19.64
C ILE A 39 13.47 -4.36 19.48
N GLY A 40 13.89 -4.86 18.31
CA GLY A 40 15.29 -5.15 18.03
C GLY A 40 16.17 -3.91 18.22
N VAL A 41 15.68 -2.75 17.79
CA VAL A 41 16.37 -1.46 17.99
C VAL A 41 16.51 -1.16 19.47
N GLY A 42 15.46 -1.39 20.25
CA GLY A 42 15.48 -1.25 21.70
C GLY A 42 16.53 -2.14 22.38
N ILE A 43 16.64 -3.39 21.94
CA ILE A 43 17.61 -4.36 22.45
C ILE A 43 19.02 -3.89 22.16
N VAL A 44 19.29 -3.52 20.92
CA VAL A 44 20.58 -3.01 20.48
C VAL A 44 20.99 -1.75 21.25
N ILE A 45 20.07 -0.80 21.43
CA ILE A 45 20.32 0.41 22.23
C ILE A 45 20.67 0.01 23.66
N ALA A 46 19.90 -0.88 24.29
CA ALA A 46 20.16 -1.33 25.65
C ALA A 46 21.51 -2.05 25.80
N VAL A 47 21.83 -2.97 24.88
CA VAL A 47 23.08 -3.73 24.81
C VAL A 47 24.29 -2.80 24.67
N VAL A 48 24.20 -1.81 23.77
CA VAL A 48 25.28 -0.82 23.59
C VAL A 48 25.43 0.06 24.84
N ILE A 49 24.34 0.48 25.50
CA ILE A 49 24.43 1.24 26.76
C ILE A 49 25.07 0.40 27.88
N LEU A 50 24.72 -0.89 27.99
CA LEU A 50 25.26 -1.77 29.04
C LEU A 50 26.74 -2.12 28.81
N TRP A 51 27.12 -2.54 27.59
CA TRP A 51 28.41 -3.20 27.35
C TRP A 51 29.40 -2.44 26.48
N GLY A 52 29.04 -1.30 25.90
CA GLY A 52 30.01 -0.43 25.21
C GLY A 52 29.80 -0.29 23.72
N TYR A 53 30.57 0.64 23.15
CA TYR A 53 30.63 0.89 21.71
C TYR A 53 31.26 -0.27 20.91
N ALA A 54 31.92 -1.23 21.57
CA ALA A 54 32.53 -2.40 20.93
C ALA A 54 31.51 -3.34 20.24
N LEU A 55 30.21 -3.15 20.50
CA LEU A 55 29.12 -3.92 19.90
C LEU A 55 28.49 -3.22 18.68
N LEU A 56 28.89 -1.98 18.35
CA LEU A 56 28.37 -1.27 17.19
C LEU A 56 28.60 -2.02 15.85
N PRO A 57 29.74 -2.70 15.62
CA PRO A 57 29.90 -3.50 14.40
C PRO A 57 28.88 -4.64 14.31
N ALA A 58 28.56 -5.32 15.43
CA ALA A 58 27.52 -6.34 15.46
C ALA A 58 26.14 -5.78 15.13
N VAL A 59 25.82 -4.59 15.63
CA VAL A 59 24.56 -3.88 15.33
C VAL A 59 24.45 -3.62 13.83
N PHE A 60 25.50 -3.07 13.23
CA PHE A 60 25.54 -2.76 11.82
C PHE A 60 25.36 -4.02 10.97
N ILE A 61 26.12 -5.08 11.27
CA ILE A 61 26.05 -6.36 10.53
C ILE A 61 24.67 -6.99 10.69
N GLY A 62 24.11 -7.01 11.91
CA GLY A 62 22.78 -7.58 12.18
C GLY A 62 21.68 -6.88 11.39
N GLN A 63 21.67 -5.54 11.37
CA GLN A 63 20.68 -4.78 10.61
C GLN A 63 20.91 -4.86 9.09
N PHE A 64 22.16 -4.90 8.65
CA PHE A 64 22.48 -5.07 7.23
C PHE A 64 22.00 -6.42 6.70
N LEU A 65 22.24 -7.52 7.44
CA LEU A 65 21.79 -8.85 7.05
C LEU A 65 20.27 -8.95 6.97
N LEU A 66 19.57 -8.35 7.94
CA LEU A 66 18.11 -8.31 7.96
C LEU A 66 17.55 -7.48 6.81
N GLY A 67 18.12 -6.30 6.55
CA GLY A 67 17.72 -5.44 5.44
C GLY A 67 18.01 -6.07 4.08
N PHE A 68 19.14 -6.77 3.94
CA PHE A 68 19.52 -7.46 2.71
C PHE A 68 18.50 -8.56 2.36
N ASP A 69 18.14 -9.42 3.31
CA ASP A 69 17.20 -10.51 3.09
C ASP A 69 15.81 -9.98 2.67
N LEU A 70 15.30 -8.98 3.39
CA LEU A 70 13.98 -8.40 3.11
C LEU A 70 13.91 -7.67 1.77
N LEU A 71 14.92 -6.85 1.46
CA LEU A 71 14.89 -5.97 0.29
C LEU A 71 15.31 -6.69 -1.00
N ALA A 72 16.19 -7.70 -0.92
CA ALA A 72 16.57 -8.51 -2.08
C ALA A 72 15.38 -9.30 -2.65
N ILE A 73 14.50 -9.80 -1.77
CA ILE A 73 13.29 -10.53 -2.17
C ILE A 73 12.33 -9.65 -2.99
N HIS A 74 12.27 -8.35 -2.70
CA HIS A 74 11.30 -7.42 -3.31
C HIS A 74 11.80 -6.70 -4.57
N GLN A 75 12.99 -7.06 -5.09
CA GLN A 75 13.59 -6.51 -6.32
C GLN A 75 13.58 -4.97 -6.40
N GLN A 76 13.70 -4.29 -5.26
CA GLN A 76 13.71 -2.82 -5.22
C GLN A 76 14.99 -2.27 -5.87
N PRO A 77 14.92 -1.15 -6.61
CA PRO A 77 16.12 -0.49 -7.10
C PRO A 77 16.99 -0.08 -5.91
N LEU A 78 18.31 -0.25 -6.04
CA LEU A 78 19.28 0.18 -5.03
C LEU A 78 19.11 -0.49 -3.63
N PHE A 79 18.57 -1.71 -3.57
CA PHE A 79 18.35 -2.45 -2.32
C PHE A 79 19.58 -2.51 -1.39
N LEU A 80 20.79 -2.65 -1.95
CA LEU A 80 22.04 -2.64 -1.20
C LEU A 80 22.28 -1.31 -0.48
N THR A 81 22.04 -0.18 -1.15
CA THR A 81 22.26 1.14 -0.52
C THR A 81 21.24 1.40 0.56
N GLN A 82 19.99 0.97 0.37
CA GLN A 82 18.97 1.09 1.41
C GLN A 82 19.32 0.24 2.65
N ALA A 83 19.73 -1.02 2.47
CA ALA A 83 20.16 -1.87 3.58
C ALA A 83 21.34 -1.27 4.37
N VAL A 84 22.31 -0.68 3.67
CA VAL A 84 23.44 0.02 4.32
C VAL A 84 22.95 1.26 5.09
N LEU A 85 22.07 2.08 4.49
CA LEU A 85 21.53 3.27 5.14
C LEU A 85 20.75 2.92 6.41
N ASP A 86 19.89 1.91 6.36
CA ASP A 86 19.15 1.44 7.54
C ASP A 86 20.10 0.91 8.63
N ALA A 87 21.14 0.16 8.25
CA ALA A 87 22.17 -0.32 9.18
C ALA A 87 22.96 0.82 9.83
N THR A 88 23.31 1.86 9.07
CA THR A 88 23.94 3.07 9.62
C THR A 88 23.01 3.81 10.57
N CYS A 89 21.71 3.90 10.26
CA CYS A 89 20.70 4.55 11.09
C CYS A 89 20.61 3.89 12.47
N VAL A 90 20.39 2.57 12.53
CA VAL A 90 20.28 1.85 13.82
C VAL A 90 21.58 1.93 14.62
N SER A 91 22.74 1.86 13.95
CA SER A 91 24.04 2.00 14.59
C SER A 91 24.25 3.40 15.19
N LEU A 92 23.86 4.46 14.45
CA LEU A 92 23.91 5.84 14.92
C LEU A 92 22.95 6.07 16.09
N MET A 93 21.76 5.47 16.07
CA MET A 93 20.82 5.54 17.19
C MET A 93 21.43 4.96 18.47
N ALA A 94 22.06 3.79 18.39
CA ALA A 94 22.70 3.16 19.54
C ALA A 94 23.91 3.97 20.05
N LEU A 95 24.73 4.51 19.13
CA LEU A 95 25.87 5.36 19.46
C LEU A 95 25.41 6.64 20.17
N LEU A 96 24.47 7.39 19.57
CA LEU A 96 24.00 8.65 20.11
C LEU A 96 23.23 8.48 21.43
N SER A 97 22.45 7.40 21.55
CA SER A 97 21.76 7.08 22.80
C SER A 97 22.76 6.95 23.96
N ARG A 98 23.83 6.14 23.78
CA ARG A 98 24.86 6.01 24.82
C ARG A 98 25.64 7.31 25.03
N TYR A 99 26.01 8.00 23.95
CA TYR A 99 26.79 9.24 24.03
C TYR A 99 26.06 10.32 24.84
N LEU A 100 24.78 10.57 24.53
CA LEU A 100 23.98 11.56 25.23
C LEU A 100 23.75 11.18 26.68
N LEU A 101 23.47 9.91 26.99
CA LEU A 101 23.28 9.44 28.36
C LEU A 101 24.55 9.60 29.22
N VAL A 102 25.72 9.34 28.65
CA VAL A 102 27.00 9.58 29.32
C VAL A 102 27.26 11.08 29.48
N ARG A 103 27.03 11.87 28.42
CA ARG A 103 27.26 13.34 28.43
C ARG A 103 26.41 14.06 29.48
N PHE A 104 25.15 13.65 29.64
CA PHE A 104 24.23 14.20 30.63
C PHE A 104 24.30 13.52 32.01
N HIS A 105 25.32 12.70 32.28
CA HIS A 105 25.54 12.02 33.57
C HIS A 105 24.37 11.12 34.02
N LEU A 106 23.61 10.60 33.05
CA LEU A 106 22.52 9.65 33.27
C LEU A 106 23.01 8.20 33.19
N TRP A 107 24.26 7.98 32.77
CA TRP A 107 24.92 6.68 32.76
C TRP A 107 26.41 6.81 33.15
N PRO A 108 26.93 5.97 34.08
CA PRO A 108 26.25 4.95 34.87
C PRO A 108 25.51 5.54 36.08
N ASN A 109 24.19 5.39 36.13
CA ASN A 109 23.34 5.84 37.23
C ASN A 109 22.34 4.71 37.56
N PRO A 110 22.12 4.36 38.85
CA PRO A 110 21.16 3.32 39.22
C PRO A 110 19.67 3.70 38.97
N LEU A 111 19.39 4.88 38.39
CA LEU A 111 18.04 5.33 38.02
C LEU A 111 17.08 5.25 39.22
N ILE A 112 17.46 5.91 40.31
CA ILE A 112 16.69 5.96 41.57
C ILE A 112 15.83 7.24 41.64
N ARG A 113 16.36 8.37 41.16
CA ARG A 113 15.67 9.67 41.20
C ARG A 113 14.71 9.81 40.02
N GLU A 114 13.50 10.28 40.30
CA GLU A 114 12.43 10.52 39.32
C GLU A 114 12.89 11.36 38.12
N LYS A 115 13.56 12.49 38.39
CA LYS A 115 14.10 13.38 37.36
C LYS A 115 15.11 12.67 36.43
N SER A 116 15.95 11.80 36.98
CA SER A 116 16.92 11.04 36.19
C SER A 116 16.25 9.97 35.35
N ILE A 117 15.19 9.32 35.87
CA ILE A 117 14.42 8.32 35.13
C ILE A 117 13.69 8.98 33.94
N SER A 118 13.00 10.10 34.16
CA SER A 118 12.28 10.79 33.09
C SER A 118 13.21 11.36 32.01
N GLN A 119 14.33 11.98 32.42
CA GLN A 119 15.34 12.48 31.48
C GLN A 119 16.00 11.36 30.66
N PHE A 120 16.23 10.20 31.29
CA PHE A 120 16.79 9.03 30.61
C PHE A 120 15.89 8.58 29.45
N PHE A 121 14.61 8.33 29.70
CA PHE A 121 13.68 7.89 28.64
C PHE A 121 13.42 8.99 27.61
N LEU A 122 13.30 10.26 28.02
CA LEU A 122 13.08 11.37 27.09
C LEU A 122 14.20 11.49 26.05
N LEU A 123 15.47 11.40 26.48
CA LEU A 123 16.61 11.48 25.55
C LEU A 123 16.61 10.33 24.54
N ILE A 124 16.31 9.11 25.00
CA ILE A 124 16.25 7.95 24.11
C ILE A 124 15.11 8.09 23.10
N LEU A 125 13.93 8.54 23.53
CA LEU A 125 12.79 8.79 22.64
C LEU A 125 13.08 9.90 21.62
N LEU A 126 13.85 10.93 22.00
CA LEU A 126 14.30 11.99 21.11
C LEU A 126 15.31 11.50 20.06
N VAL A 127 16.23 10.61 20.43
CA VAL A 127 17.10 9.94 19.44
C VAL A 127 16.27 9.06 18.51
N GLY A 128 15.24 8.40 19.06
CA GLY A 128 14.27 7.57 18.35
C GLY A 128 13.47 8.30 17.27
N ILE A 129 13.29 9.62 17.37
CA ILE A 129 12.58 10.42 16.34
C ILE A 129 13.55 11.04 15.34
N GLY A 130 14.67 11.61 15.81
CA GLY A 130 15.54 12.43 14.97
C GLY A 130 16.29 11.63 13.92
N ILE A 131 16.94 10.52 14.31
CA ILE A 131 17.80 9.76 13.41
C ILE A 131 17.02 9.03 12.31
N PRO A 132 15.91 8.32 12.61
CA PRO A 132 15.09 7.72 11.57
C PRO A 132 14.48 8.74 10.60
N LEU A 133 14.10 9.93 11.08
CA LEU A 133 13.53 10.98 10.22
C LEU A 133 14.55 11.46 9.18
N ILE A 134 15.79 11.70 9.60
CA ILE A 134 16.89 12.12 8.69
C ILE A 134 17.19 11.02 7.67
N ASN A 135 17.30 9.78 8.14
CA ASN A 135 17.56 8.63 7.29
C ASN A 135 16.44 8.45 6.24
N TYR A 136 15.19 8.54 6.68
CA TYR A 136 14.04 8.39 5.79
C TYR A 136 13.97 9.49 4.72
N PHE A 137 14.20 10.75 5.11
CA PHE A 137 14.28 11.86 4.17
C PHE A 137 15.39 11.62 3.12
N PHE A 138 16.54 11.13 3.54
CA PHE A 138 17.67 10.84 2.64
C PHE A 138 17.37 9.70 1.67
N ILE A 139 16.78 8.60 2.15
CA ILE A 139 16.35 7.47 1.29
C ILE A 139 15.33 7.95 0.26
N TYR A 140 14.33 8.71 0.70
CA TYR A 140 13.28 9.21 -0.17
C TYR A 140 13.85 10.16 -1.24
N TRP A 141 14.75 11.05 -0.85
CA TRP A 141 15.46 11.97 -1.74
C TRP A 141 16.26 11.22 -2.82
N LEU A 142 16.94 10.13 -2.43
CA LEU A 142 17.82 9.37 -3.33
C LEU A 142 17.05 8.48 -4.32
N ILE A 143 15.85 8.00 -3.97
CA ILE A 143 15.10 7.02 -4.77
C ILE A 143 13.95 7.66 -5.57
N TYR A 144 13.25 8.68 -5.04
CA TYR A 144 11.95 9.13 -5.56
C TYR A 144 11.92 10.57 -6.08
N ASP A 145 12.99 10.97 -6.78
CA ASP A 145 13.09 12.25 -7.49
C ASP A 145 12.63 13.48 -6.65
N HIS A 146 13.17 13.59 -5.44
CA HIS A 146 13.11 14.78 -4.58
C HIS A 146 11.74 15.16 -3.99
N ALA A 147 10.66 14.45 -4.32
CA ALA A 147 9.31 14.81 -3.88
C ALA A 147 8.90 14.08 -2.58
N PHE A 148 9.22 14.63 -1.40
CA PHE A 148 8.78 14.05 -0.13
C PHE A 148 7.24 14.02 -0.05
N SER A 149 6.64 12.82 -0.15
CA SER A 149 5.18 12.66 -0.21
C SER A 149 4.60 11.76 0.88
N GLU A 150 5.36 11.51 1.95
CA GLU A 150 4.94 10.64 3.03
C GLU A 150 4.19 11.40 4.12
N SER A 151 3.19 10.73 4.68
CA SER A 151 2.28 11.33 5.63
C SER A 151 2.96 11.52 7.00
N LEU A 152 2.60 12.58 7.72
CA LEU A 152 3.06 12.75 9.11
C LEU A 152 2.65 11.56 10.00
N GLN A 153 1.51 10.94 9.69
CA GLN A 153 0.99 9.78 10.41
C GLN A 153 1.94 8.57 10.32
N THR A 154 2.44 8.24 9.13
CA THR A 154 3.37 7.10 8.95
C THR A 154 4.67 7.31 9.74
N LEU A 155 5.18 8.54 9.76
CA LEU A 155 6.36 8.89 10.57
C LEU A 155 6.11 8.73 12.07
N ILE A 156 4.97 9.24 12.57
CA ILE A 156 4.62 9.13 13.99
C ILE A 156 4.44 7.67 14.39
N MET A 157 3.78 6.85 13.58
CA MET A 157 3.57 5.43 13.88
C MET A 157 4.88 4.66 13.99
N ARG A 158 5.82 4.91 13.08
CA ARG A 158 7.17 4.32 13.18
C ARG A 158 7.89 4.73 14.45
N TRP A 159 7.83 6.02 14.80
CA TRP A 159 8.41 6.50 16.05
C TRP A 159 7.80 5.82 17.28
N VAL A 160 6.46 5.67 17.31
CA VAL A 160 5.76 4.97 18.39
C VAL A 160 6.24 3.52 18.49
N GLY A 161 6.39 2.81 17.38
CA GLY A 161 6.89 1.43 17.35
C GLY A 161 8.31 1.28 17.92
N ILE A 162 9.24 2.14 17.49
CA ILE A 162 10.62 2.19 18.04
C ILE A 162 10.59 2.49 19.54
N SER A 163 9.73 3.43 19.95
CA SER A 163 9.64 3.90 21.33
C SER A 163 9.12 2.84 22.29
N ILE A 164 8.01 2.17 21.96
CA ILE A 164 7.49 1.04 22.75
C ILE A 164 8.54 -0.05 22.87
N GLY A 165 9.14 -0.44 21.73
CA GLY A 165 10.16 -1.48 21.69
C GLY A 165 11.38 -1.15 22.56
N THR A 166 11.81 0.12 22.54
CA THR A 166 12.96 0.58 23.33
C THR A 166 12.67 0.64 24.82
N VAL A 167 11.51 1.13 25.23
CA VAL A 167 11.10 1.17 26.64
C VAL A 167 11.04 -0.24 27.22
N VAL A 168 10.40 -1.17 26.50
CA VAL A 168 10.29 -2.57 26.94
C VAL A 168 11.67 -3.23 27.01
N ALA A 169 12.47 -3.15 25.93
CA ALA A 169 13.78 -3.78 25.87
C ALA A 169 14.74 -3.28 26.95
N ILE A 170 14.80 -1.96 27.17
CA ILE A 170 15.63 -1.37 28.23
C ILE A 170 15.16 -1.86 29.60
N SER A 171 13.86 -1.83 29.87
CA SER A 171 13.30 -2.23 31.16
C SER A 171 13.62 -3.69 31.51
N VAL A 172 13.59 -4.57 30.52
CA VAL A 172 13.96 -5.97 30.67
C VAL A 172 15.48 -6.09 30.84
N LEU A 173 16.28 -5.66 29.86
CA LEU A 173 17.72 -5.89 29.85
C LEU A 173 18.45 -5.21 31.00
N PHE A 174 18.04 -4.00 31.40
CA PHE A 174 18.65 -3.32 32.54
C PHE A 174 18.36 -4.04 33.84
N SER A 175 17.17 -4.60 34.02
CA SER A 175 16.84 -5.34 35.23
C SER A 175 17.69 -6.59 35.41
N PHE A 176 18.04 -7.28 34.32
CA PHE A 176 18.88 -8.47 34.37
C PHE A 176 20.39 -8.17 34.43
N PHE A 177 20.87 -7.15 33.72
CA PHE A 177 22.30 -6.98 33.45
C PHE A 177 22.93 -5.69 33.99
N SER A 178 22.13 -4.72 34.46
CA SER A 178 22.66 -3.45 34.95
C SER A 178 23.32 -3.58 36.33
N GLN A 179 24.25 -2.66 36.62
CA GLN A 179 25.01 -2.59 37.85
C GLN A 179 24.69 -1.29 38.60
N PRO A 180 24.71 -1.28 39.95
CA PRO A 180 25.06 -2.36 40.87
C PRO A 180 23.94 -3.41 41.04
N ARG A 181 24.30 -4.70 41.09
CA ARG A 181 23.31 -5.80 41.14
C ARG A 181 22.36 -5.75 42.34
N ALA A 182 22.83 -5.24 43.48
CA ALA A 182 22.00 -5.09 44.68
C ALA A 182 20.76 -4.21 44.44
N PHE A 183 20.79 -3.27 43.49
CA PHE A 183 19.62 -2.43 43.15
C PHE A 183 18.74 -3.09 42.08
N TRP A 184 19.35 -3.74 41.09
CA TRP A 184 18.63 -4.24 39.92
C TRP A 184 18.00 -5.63 40.10
N GLN A 185 18.53 -6.48 40.97
CA GLN A 185 17.99 -7.83 41.18
C GLN A 185 16.51 -7.85 41.62
N HIS A 186 16.12 -6.91 42.50
CA HIS A 186 14.73 -6.81 42.97
C HIS A 186 13.78 -6.21 41.90
N ARG A 187 14.34 -5.57 40.87
CA ARG A 187 13.60 -4.97 39.76
C ARG A 187 13.27 -5.97 38.65
N ILE A 188 13.95 -7.13 38.60
CA ILE A 188 13.73 -8.18 37.60
C ILE A 188 12.24 -8.55 37.51
N PHE A 189 11.66 -9.04 38.60
CA PHE A 189 10.25 -9.42 38.58
C PHE A 189 9.30 -8.22 38.66
N ARG A 190 9.65 -7.20 39.45
CA ARG A 190 8.75 -6.05 39.70
C ARG A 190 8.62 -5.09 38.52
N VAL A 191 9.62 -5.00 37.65
CA VAL A 191 9.64 -4.08 36.50
C VAL A 191 9.52 -4.84 35.18
N SER A 192 10.31 -5.90 34.98
CA SER A 192 10.31 -6.60 33.68
C SER A 192 9.03 -7.40 33.44
N ALA A 193 8.48 -8.08 34.45
CA ALA A 193 7.28 -8.89 34.25
C ALA A 193 6.04 -8.05 33.86
N PRO A 194 5.73 -6.92 34.52
CA PRO A 194 4.64 -6.03 34.06
C PRO A 194 4.87 -5.47 32.67
N GLN A 195 6.10 -5.14 32.29
CA GLN A 195 6.41 -4.61 30.96
C GLN A 195 6.24 -5.65 29.86
N ILE A 196 6.72 -6.88 30.08
CA ILE A 196 6.50 -7.99 29.15
C ILE A 196 5.01 -8.28 29.03
N PHE A 197 4.27 -8.30 30.15
CA PHE A 197 2.84 -8.55 30.15
C PHE A 197 2.06 -7.47 29.38
N LEU A 198 2.33 -6.19 29.63
CA LEU A 198 1.71 -5.08 28.89
C LEU A 198 2.06 -5.12 27.40
N PHE A 199 3.30 -5.47 27.05
CA PHE A 199 3.71 -5.63 25.67
C PHE A 199 2.99 -6.79 24.98
N LEU A 200 2.82 -7.93 25.66
CA LEU A 200 2.04 -9.07 25.14
C LEU A 200 0.57 -8.71 24.95
N ILE A 201 -0.06 -8.02 25.91
CA ILE A 201 -1.43 -7.52 25.75
C ILE A 201 -1.53 -6.61 24.53
N TYR A 202 -0.60 -5.68 24.39
CA TYR A 202 -0.55 -4.77 23.25
C TYR A 202 -0.43 -5.53 21.92
N LEU A 203 0.45 -6.54 21.83
CA LEU A 203 0.57 -7.39 20.64
C LEU A 203 -0.75 -8.10 20.30
N VAL A 204 -1.43 -8.68 21.30
CA VAL A 204 -2.72 -9.34 21.08
C VAL A 204 -3.78 -8.34 20.59
N LEU A 205 -3.86 -7.17 21.22
CA LEU A 205 -4.81 -6.12 20.80
C LEU A 205 -4.52 -5.62 19.39
N LEU A 206 -3.25 -5.54 19.00
CA LEU A 206 -2.85 -5.13 17.65
C LEU A 206 -3.27 -6.17 16.60
N VAL A 207 -3.09 -7.47 16.89
CA VAL A 207 -3.55 -8.55 16.00
C VAL A 207 -5.08 -8.53 15.84
N VAL A 208 -5.82 -8.36 16.94
CA VAL A 208 -7.29 -8.29 16.89
C VAL A 208 -7.76 -7.03 16.14
N ALA A 209 -7.12 -5.88 16.37
CA ALA A 209 -7.42 -4.65 15.64
C ALA A 209 -7.16 -4.82 14.14
N ARG A 210 -6.08 -5.53 13.79
CA ARG A 210 -5.73 -5.87 12.41
C ARG A 210 -6.79 -6.71 11.72
N GLU A 211 -7.14 -7.86 12.30
CA GLU A 211 -8.15 -8.74 11.69
C GLU A 211 -9.48 -8.00 11.47
N ARG A 212 -9.86 -7.13 12.41
CA ARG A 212 -11.07 -6.32 12.30
C ARG A 212 -10.99 -5.29 11.18
N ASP A 213 -9.87 -4.57 11.07
CA ASP A 213 -9.68 -3.56 10.05
C ASP A 213 -9.56 -4.17 8.66
N ASP A 214 -8.87 -5.31 8.54
CA ASP A 214 -8.76 -6.06 7.28
C ASP A 214 -10.16 -6.50 6.81
N ALA A 215 -10.98 -7.07 7.69
CA ALA A 215 -12.37 -7.44 7.35
C ALA A 215 -13.23 -6.23 6.92
N PHE A 216 -13.07 -5.10 7.61
CA PHE A 216 -13.80 -3.88 7.29
C PHE A 216 -13.37 -3.27 5.96
N ASN A 217 -12.06 -3.23 5.69
CA ASN A 217 -11.49 -2.74 4.46
C ASN A 217 -11.88 -3.62 3.27
N GLN A 218 -11.88 -4.95 3.43
CA GLN A 218 -12.37 -5.87 2.41
C GLN A 218 -13.85 -5.61 2.07
N THR A 219 -14.70 -5.45 3.07
CA THR A 219 -16.13 -5.15 2.86
C THR A 219 -16.33 -3.82 2.10
N ARG A 220 -15.52 -2.80 2.44
CA ARG A 220 -15.54 -1.50 1.75
C ARG A 220 -15.02 -1.59 0.32
N LEU A 221 -13.95 -2.36 0.09
CA LEU A 221 -13.42 -2.63 -1.24
C LEU A 221 -14.49 -3.30 -2.09
N GLU A 222 -15.16 -4.33 -1.57
CA GLU A 222 -16.25 -5.03 -2.27
C GLU A 222 -17.45 -4.12 -2.59
N ALA A 223 -17.85 -3.26 -1.64
CA ALA A 223 -18.92 -2.30 -1.87
C ALA A 223 -18.54 -1.28 -2.95
N THR A 224 -17.33 -0.74 -2.91
CA THR A 224 -16.86 0.24 -3.91
C THR A 224 -16.65 -0.42 -5.27
N ALA A 225 -16.10 -1.63 -5.31
CA ALA A 225 -15.99 -2.45 -6.51
C ALA A 225 -17.37 -2.74 -7.12
N SER A 226 -18.39 -3.00 -6.29
CA SER A 226 -19.76 -3.22 -6.77
C SER A 226 -20.33 -1.96 -7.45
N LEU A 227 -20.18 -0.78 -6.83
CA LEU A 227 -20.62 0.49 -7.39
C LEU A 227 -19.90 0.81 -8.70
N LEU A 228 -18.58 0.63 -8.73
CA LEU A 228 -17.76 0.91 -9.91
C LEU A 228 -18.09 -0.06 -11.05
N SER A 229 -18.22 -1.36 -10.74
CA SER A 229 -18.63 -2.36 -11.73
C SER A 229 -20.02 -2.09 -12.31
N ALA A 230 -20.99 -1.69 -11.48
CA ALA A 230 -22.32 -1.32 -11.93
C ALA A 230 -22.31 -0.05 -12.80
N SER A 231 -21.49 0.94 -12.46
CA SER A 231 -21.32 2.15 -13.27
C SER A 231 -20.73 1.84 -14.64
N ILE A 232 -19.70 0.98 -14.69
CA ILE A 232 -19.07 0.55 -15.94
C ILE A 232 -20.08 -0.23 -16.79
N ASP A 233 -20.79 -1.19 -16.19
CA ASP A 233 -21.80 -2.00 -16.86
C ASP A 233 -22.94 -1.14 -17.43
N ASN A 234 -23.41 -0.16 -16.66
CA ASN A 234 -24.43 0.80 -17.09
C ASN A 234 -23.97 1.66 -18.28
N GLU A 235 -22.75 2.19 -18.25
CA GLU A 235 -22.20 3.00 -19.35
C GLU A 235 -22.04 2.18 -20.64
N LEU A 236 -21.49 0.96 -20.54
CA LEU A 236 -21.35 0.07 -21.70
C LEU A 236 -22.72 -0.33 -22.26
N THR A 237 -23.67 -0.64 -21.37
CA THR A 237 -25.04 -1.00 -21.74
C THR A 237 -25.77 0.18 -22.41
N GLN A 238 -25.61 1.41 -21.90
CA GLN A 238 -26.17 2.61 -22.49
C GLN A 238 -25.63 2.85 -23.91
N GLN A 239 -24.33 2.66 -24.13
CA GLN A 239 -23.73 2.76 -25.46
C GLN A 239 -24.31 1.72 -26.43
N ASN A 240 -24.48 0.48 -25.97
CA ASN A 240 -25.08 -0.59 -26.79
C ASN A 240 -26.55 -0.27 -27.13
N TYR A 241 -27.32 0.33 -26.21
CA TYR A 241 -28.68 0.79 -26.49
C TYR A 241 -28.74 1.91 -27.54
N ILE A 242 -27.80 2.86 -27.50
CA ILE A 242 -27.70 3.91 -28.51
C ILE A 242 -27.44 3.30 -29.90
N LEU A 243 -26.50 2.35 -29.98
CA LEU A 243 -26.16 1.70 -31.24
C LEU A 243 -27.34 0.89 -31.81
N ARG A 244 -28.05 0.13 -30.96
CA ARG A 244 -29.25 -0.63 -31.35
C ARG A 244 -30.42 0.28 -31.73
N SER A 245 -30.55 1.45 -31.10
CA SER A 245 -31.56 2.44 -31.48
C SER A 245 -31.28 3.00 -32.87
N LEU A 246 -30.01 3.27 -33.18
CA LEU A 246 -29.58 3.70 -34.52
C LEU A 246 -29.80 2.60 -35.57
N GLN A 247 -29.46 1.35 -35.25
CA GLN A 247 -29.74 0.17 -36.10
C GLN A 247 -31.23 0.05 -36.40
N SER A 248 -32.08 0.21 -35.38
CA SER A 248 -33.55 0.15 -35.53
C SER A 248 -34.05 1.28 -36.43
N TYR A 249 -33.58 2.52 -36.22
CA TYR A 249 -33.94 3.65 -37.07
C TYR A 249 -33.60 3.41 -38.54
N ILE A 250 -32.41 2.88 -38.85
CA ILE A 250 -32.00 2.57 -40.22
C ILE A 250 -32.82 1.42 -40.81
N THR A 251 -33.16 0.42 -40.00
CA THR A 251 -33.94 -0.75 -40.42
C THR A 251 -35.37 -0.39 -40.84
N TYR A 252 -36.00 0.57 -40.16
CA TYR A 252 -37.40 0.97 -40.41
C TYR A 252 -37.55 2.18 -41.33
N SER A 253 -36.45 2.80 -41.73
CA SER A 253 -36.45 3.94 -42.66
C SER A 253 -36.29 3.43 -44.09
N GLU A 254 -37.08 3.93 -45.04
CA GLU A 254 -37.05 3.49 -46.45
C GLU A 254 -35.73 3.85 -47.16
N ASP A 255 -35.24 5.08 -46.96
CA ASP A 255 -33.89 5.50 -47.33
C ASP A 255 -33.43 6.60 -46.37
N VAL A 256 -32.27 6.40 -45.75
CA VAL A 256 -31.68 7.37 -44.81
C VAL A 256 -30.77 8.29 -45.61
N LYS A 257 -31.06 9.60 -45.60
CA LYS A 257 -30.18 10.61 -46.22
C LYS A 257 -28.96 10.92 -45.34
N ALA A 258 -27.91 11.50 -45.94
CA ALA A 258 -26.69 11.86 -45.22
C ALA A 258 -26.95 12.85 -44.06
N ASP A 259 -27.78 13.86 -44.29
CA ASP A 259 -28.14 14.86 -43.27
C ASP A 259 -29.01 14.28 -42.15
N GLU A 260 -29.91 13.36 -42.50
CA GLU A 260 -30.75 12.63 -41.53
C GLU A 260 -29.88 11.73 -40.65
N PHE A 261 -28.93 11.00 -41.24
CA PHE A 261 -27.95 10.19 -40.51
C PHE A 261 -27.10 11.05 -39.56
N LYS A 262 -26.61 12.21 -40.03
CA LYS A 262 -25.86 13.14 -39.17
C LYS A 262 -26.70 13.67 -38.02
N SER A 263 -27.96 14.03 -38.29
CA SER A 263 -28.88 14.58 -37.30
C SER A 263 -29.24 13.56 -36.22
N ILE A 264 -29.55 12.32 -36.61
CA ILE A 264 -29.89 11.26 -35.66
C ILE A 264 -28.69 10.84 -34.81
N VAL A 265 -27.49 10.71 -35.40
CA VAL A 265 -26.26 10.43 -34.64
C VAL A 265 -26.01 11.55 -33.64
N LYS A 266 -26.09 12.82 -34.06
CA LYS A 266 -25.94 13.97 -33.15
C LYS A 266 -26.98 13.97 -32.02
N SER A 267 -28.23 13.61 -32.32
CA SER A 267 -29.30 13.57 -31.33
C SER A 267 -29.12 12.45 -30.31
N LEU A 268 -28.80 11.24 -30.77
CA LEU A 268 -28.66 10.06 -29.91
C LEU A 268 -27.41 10.13 -29.02
N TYR A 269 -26.32 10.71 -29.53
CA TYR A 269 -25.05 10.82 -28.80
C TYR A 269 -24.88 12.15 -28.03
N LYS A 270 -25.91 13.00 -27.99
CA LYS A 270 -25.83 14.33 -27.36
C LYS A 270 -25.44 14.30 -25.87
N ASN A 271 -25.85 13.26 -25.16
CA ASN A 271 -25.64 13.10 -23.71
C ASN A 271 -24.77 11.87 -23.38
N SER A 272 -24.14 11.23 -24.37
CA SER A 272 -23.33 10.04 -24.15
C SER A 272 -21.86 10.41 -24.02
N GLN A 273 -21.16 9.79 -23.07
CA GLN A 273 -19.72 9.87 -22.99
C GLN A 273 -19.10 8.84 -23.95
N SER A 274 -18.99 9.22 -25.22
CA SER A 274 -18.44 8.34 -26.25
C SER A 274 -17.47 9.08 -27.16
N LYS A 275 -16.31 8.46 -27.41
CA LYS A 275 -15.33 8.93 -28.37
C LYS A 275 -15.03 7.81 -29.36
N GLY A 276 -15.07 8.13 -30.65
CA GLY A 276 -14.92 7.12 -31.70
C GLY A 276 -15.57 7.53 -33.02
N GLU A 277 -16.05 6.55 -33.78
CA GLU A 277 -16.61 6.75 -35.11
C GLU A 277 -17.76 5.77 -35.35
N VAL A 278 -18.87 6.26 -35.87
CA VAL A 278 -20.05 5.47 -36.26
C VAL A 278 -20.12 5.43 -37.78
N ILE A 279 -20.08 4.22 -38.33
CA ILE A 279 -19.96 3.93 -39.75
C ILE A 279 -21.16 3.08 -40.17
N PHE A 280 -21.88 3.51 -41.19
CA PHE A 280 -22.91 2.71 -41.85
C PHE A 280 -22.35 2.11 -43.14
N LEU A 281 -22.23 0.78 -43.15
CA LEU A 281 -21.85 -0.03 -44.30
C LEU A 281 -23.10 -0.53 -45.02
N THR A 282 -23.15 -0.39 -46.33
CA THR A 282 -24.20 -0.97 -47.16
C THR A 282 -23.61 -2.03 -48.08
N ALA A 283 -24.35 -3.10 -48.35
CA ALA A 283 -24.01 -3.99 -49.45
C ALA A 283 -24.13 -3.20 -50.75
N ALA A 284 -23.04 -3.11 -51.51
CA ALA A 284 -23.08 -2.54 -52.85
C ALA A 284 -24.11 -3.33 -53.65
N LYS A 285 -25.17 -2.65 -54.12
CA LYS A 285 -25.91 -3.17 -55.28
C LYS A 285 -24.92 -3.22 -56.42
N GLU A 286 -24.96 -4.27 -57.24
CA GLU A 286 -24.17 -4.39 -58.47
C GLU A 286 -24.39 -3.16 -59.37
N SER A 287 -23.65 -2.08 -59.11
CA SER A 287 -23.55 -0.94 -59.99
C SER A 287 -22.38 -1.24 -60.91
N ASN A 288 -22.71 -1.60 -62.13
CA ASN A 288 -21.80 -1.69 -63.26
C ASN A 288 -20.75 -0.57 -63.20
N GLU A 289 -19.50 -0.97 -62.98
CA GLU A 289 -18.23 -0.33 -63.40
C GLU A 289 -17.06 -0.49 -62.41
N LEU A 290 -17.26 -1.01 -61.19
CA LEU A 290 -16.13 -1.15 -60.23
C LEU A 290 -15.91 -2.54 -59.59
N SER A 291 -16.37 -3.63 -60.22
CA SER A 291 -16.18 -4.98 -59.65
C SER A 291 -16.09 -6.09 -60.70
N SER A 292 -15.13 -6.00 -61.61
CA SER A 292 -14.90 -7.07 -62.60
C SER A 292 -13.91 -8.16 -62.15
N ASN A 293 -13.59 -8.31 -60.86
CA ASN A 293 -12.56 -9.31 -60.48
C ASN A 293 -12.62 -9.97 -59.09
N LEU A 294 -13.77 -10.06 -58.43
CA LEU A 294 -13.91 -10.87 -57.22
C LEU A 294 -15.18 -11.72 -57.27
N ASN A 295 -15.03 -12.96 -57.74
CA ASN A 295 -15.97 -14.08 -57.53
C ASN A 295 -16.12 -14.36 -56.03
N SER A 296 -16.91 -13.53 -55.36
CA SER A 296 -17.12 -13.58 -53.93
C SER A 296 -18.57 -13.98 -53.67
N LYS A 297 -18.77 -15.08 -52.94
CA LYS A 297 -20.07 -15.55 -52.41
C LYS A 297 -20.82 -14.51 -51.55
N TYR A 298 -20.20 -13.35 -51.28
CA TYR A 298 -20.69 -12.27 -50.42
C TYR A 298 -20.60 -10.92 -51.16
N PRO A 299 -21.61 -10.04 -51.04
CA PRO A 299 -21.58 -8.73 -51.69
C PRO A 299 -20.53 -7.82 -51.03
N GLN A 300 -19.94 -6.92 -51.83
CA GLN A 300 -18.97 -5.93 -51.35
C GLN A 300 -19.63 -4.93 -50.38
N LEU A 301 -18.91 -4.53 -49.32
CA LEU A 301 -19.41 -3.56 -48.34
C LEU A 301 -18.78 -2.20 -48.59
N VAL A 302 -19.62 -1.19 -48.79
CA VAL A 302 -19.18 0.20 -49.00
C VAL A 302 -19.62 1.05 -47.82
N VAL A 303 -18.75 1.95 -47.39
CA VAL A 303 -19.08 2.94 -46.36
C VAL A 303 -20.05 3.97 -46.93
N LYS A 304 -21.35 3.84 -46.62
CA LYS A 304 -22.38 4.79 -47.08
C LYS A 304 -22.28 6.11 -46.30
N TYR A 305 -22.19 6.03 -44.97
CA TYR A 305 -22.01 7.21 -44.11
C TYR A 305 -20.99 6.94 -43.01
N SER A 306 -20.25 7.97 -42.61
CA SER A 306 -19.39 7.93 -41.43
C SER A 306 -19.47 9.23 -40.65
N GLN A 307 -19.59 9.12 -39.32
CA GLN A 307 -19.64 10.24 -38.40
C GLN A 307 -18.68 9.99 -37.23
N ARG A 308 -17.74 10.90 -37.01
CA ARG A 308 -16.80 10.86 -35.90
C ARG A 308 -17.40 11.57 -34.68
N LEU A 309 -17.29 10.92 -33.53
CA LEU A 309 -17.68 11.40 -32.22
C LEU A 309 -16.44 11.93 -31.51
N ASP A 310 -16.42 13.22 -31.19
CA ASP A 310 -15.32 13.88 -30.48
C ASP A 310 -15.74 14.33 -29.07
N ASN A 311 -14.74 14.72 -28.26
CA ASN A 311 -14.86 14.95 -26.81
C ASN A 311 -15.93 15.96 -26.36
N ASP A 312 -16.37 16.86 -27.24
CA ASP A 312 -17.36 17.93 -26.95
C ASP A 312 -18.76 17.62 -27.49
N ASN A 313 -19.07 16.34 -27.74
CA ASN A 313 -20.31 15.88 -28.40
C ASN A 313 -20.49 16.49 -29.80
N THR A 314 -19.39 16.90 -30.41
CA THR A 314 -19.33 17.39 -31.78
C THR A 314 -19.28 16.19 -32.73
N VAL A 315 -20.15 16.22 -33.73
CA VAL A 315 -20.23 15.20 -34.76
C VAL A 315 -19.55 15.74 -36.01
N LEU A 316 -18.41 15.15 -36.35
CA LEU A 316 -17.59 15.52 -37.50
C LEU A 316 -17.76 14.50 -38.64
N PRO A 317 -17.66 14.91 -39.91
CA PRO A 317 -17.66 13.96 -41.02
C PRO A 317 -16.50 12.97 -40.90
N GLY A 318 -16.79 11.67 -41.06
CA GLY A 318 -15.78 10.62 -40.98
C GLY A 318 -14.90 10.52 -42.22
N VAL A 319 -13.78 9.79 -42.11
CA VAL A 319 -12.68 9.80 -43.09
C VAL A 319 -12.91 8.86 -44.28
N TYR A 320 -13.94 7.99 -44.20
CA TYR A 320 -14.08 6.83 -45.10
C TYR A 320 -15.35 6.82 -45.96
N ALA A 321 -16.12 7.90 -46.04
CA ALA A 321 -17.36 7.92 -46.84
C ALA A 321 -17.09 7.59 -48.32
N GLY A 322 -17.80 6.60 -48.86
CA GLY A 322 -17.67 6.12 -50.24
C GLY A 322 -16.55 5.10 -50.48
N ALA A 323 -15.76 4.73 -49.48
CA ALA A 323 -14.67 3.77 -49.64
C ALA A 323 -15.15 2.31 -49.56
N ASP A 324 -14.47 1.42 -50.29
CA ASP A 324 -14.62 -0.04 -50.11
C ASP A 324 -14.04 -0.46 -48.76
N PHE A 325 -14.87 -1.14 -47.97
CA PHE A 325 -14.49 -1.66 -46.68
C PHE A 325 -13.80 -3.02 -46.79
N CYS A 326 -14.11 -3.83 -47.80
CA CYS A 326 -13.61 -5.20 -47.95
C CYS A 326 -12.36 -5.29 -48.85
N THR A 327 -11.36 -4.44 -48.58
CA THR A 327 -10.05 -4.52 -49.23
C THR A 327 -9.33 -5.85 -48.92
N SER A 328 -8.28 -6.18 -49.68
CA SER A 328 -7.49 -7.43 -49.55
C SER A 328 -7.17 -7.80 -48.11
N ASP A 329 -6.80 -6.80 -47.31
CA ASP A 329 -6.31 -6.99 -45.94
C ASP A 329 -7.44 -7.23 -44.93
N ARG A 330 -8.70 -6.90 -45.30
CA ARG A 330 -9.91 -7.01 -44.46
C ARG A 330 -10.88 -8.08 -44.95
N LEU A 331 -10.53 -8.82 -46.01
CA LEU A 331 -11.40 -9.80 -46.65
C LEU A 331 -11.79 -10.96 -45.71
N ALA A 332 -10.89 -11.37 -44.81
CA ALA A 332 -11.19 -12.38 -43.79
C ALA A 332 -12.22 -11.88 -42.76
N LEU A 333 -12.12 -10.62 -42.36
CA LEU A 333 -13.05 -9.97 -41.43
C LEU A 333 -14.43 -9.75 -42.08
N CYS A 334 -14.48 -9.33 -43.35
CA CYS A 334 -15.74 -9.25 -44.09
C CYS A 334 -16.48 -10.60 -44.19
N LYS A 335 -15.76 -11.70 -44.39
CA LYS A 335 -16.38 -13.05 -44.36
C LYS A 335 -16.98 -13.38 -42.99
N GLN A 336 -16.35 -12.95 -41.90
CA GLN A 336 -16.88 -13.15 -40.55
C GLN A 336 -18.14 -12.32 -40.29
N PHE A 337 -18.26 -11.11 -40.85
CA PHE A 337 -19.45 -10.26 -40.71
C PHE A 337 -20.72 -10.92 -41.27
N TRP A 338 -20.61 -11.64 -42.39
CA TRP A 338 -21.75 -12.38 -42.95
C TRP A 338 -22.08 -13.68 -42.18
N ALA A 339 -21.16 -14.16 -41.33
CA ALA A 339 -21.30 -15.42 -40.60
C ALA A 339 -21.75 -15.25 -39.14
N LYS A 340 -21.54 -14.07 -38.53
CA LYS A 340 -21.94 -13.76 -37.15
C LYS A 340 -22.80 -12.51 -37.12
N GLU A 341 -23.84 -12.52 -36.30
CA GLU A 341 -24.81 -11.42 -36.24
C GLU A 341 -24.28 -10.20 -35.46
N ASP A 342 -23.63 -10.45 -34.32
CA ASP A 342 -23.01 -9.44 -33.45
C ASP A 342 -21.65 -9.96 -32.98
N SER A 343 -20.58 -9.14 -33.05
CA SER A 343 -19.38 -9.38 -32.27
C SER A 343 -18.52 -8.12 -32.09
N LEU A 344 -17.60 -8.23 -31.15
CA LEU A 344 -16.68 -7.18 -30.75
C LEU A 344 -15.28 -7.56 -31.21
N PHE A 345 -14.67 -6.71 -32.03
CA PHE A 345 -13.33 -6.90 -32.59
C PHE A 345 -12.39 -5.80 -32.11
N ARG A 346 -11.09 -6.07 -32.08
CA ARG A 346 -10.08 -5.01 -31.86
C ARG A 346 -10.05 -4.06 -33.03
N LEU A 347 -9.89 -2.76 -32.75
CA LEU A 347 -9.85 -1.75 -33.78
C LEU A 347 -8.68 -1.96 -34.75
N SER A 348 -7.53 -2.43 -34.27
CA SER A 348 -6.38 -2.79 -35.09
C SER A 348 -6.65 -3.93 -36.07
N PHE A 349 -7.54 -4.86 -35.71
CA PHE A 349 -7.98 -5.93 -36.60
C PHE A 349 -8.94 -5.42 -37.68
N VAL A 350 -9.76 -4.41 -37.34
CA VAL A 350 -10.74 -3.80 -38.27
C VAL A 350 -10.08 -2.77 -39.19
N PHE A 351 -9.11 -1.99 -38.68
CA PHE A 351 -8.38 -0.94 -39.41
C PHE A 351 -6.87 -1.04 -39.13
N PRO A 352 -6.14 -1.91 -39.84
CA PRO A 352 -4.71 -2.15 -39.62
C PRO A 352 -3.83 -0.90 -39.82
N SER A 353 -4.27 0.03 -40.66
CA SER A 353 -3.55 1.26 -41.01
C SER A 353 -3.74 2.41 -40.00
N ARG A 354 -4.60 2.24 -38.98
CA ARG A 354 -4.80 3.25 -37.93
C ARG A 354 -3.82 2.97 -36.80
N VAL A 355 -2.91 3.90 -36.51
CA VAL A 355 -2.14 3.90 -35.26
C VAL A 355 -3.12 4.22 -34.13
N SER A 356 -3.73 3.17 -33.60
CA SER A 356 -4.72 3.22 -32.54
C SER A 356 -4.09 2.65 -31.26
N SER A 357 -4.46 3.22 -30.11
CA SER A 357 -4.15 2.66 -28.80
C SER A 357 -4.49 1.16 -28.80
N GLN A 358 -3.66 0.33 -28.17
CA GLN A 358 -3.85 -1.13 -28.13
C GLN A 358 -5.24 -1.57 -27.59
N ASN A 359 -6.01 -0.64 -27.02
CA ASN A 359 -7.22 -0.88 -26.24
C ASN A 359 -8.51 -0.42 -26.94
N ASP A 360 -8.47 -0.05 -28.23
CA ASP A 360 -9.68 0.35 -28.96
C ASP A 360 -10.41 -0.87 -29.53
N PHE A 361 -11.75 -0.82 -29.51
CA PHE A 361 -12.59 -1.89 -30.05
C PHE A 361 -13.61 -1.36 -31.04
N ALA A 362 -14.03 -2.22 -31.96
CA ALA A 362 -15.11 -1.98 -32.89
C ALA A 362 -16.23 -2.99 -32.65
N GLU A 363 -17.43 -2.49 -32.40
CA GLU A 363 -18.66 -3.26 -32.33
C GLU A 363 -19.39 -3.17 -33.67
N PHE A 364 -19.95 -4.28 -34.12
CA PHE A 364 -20.79 -4.29 -35.30
C PHE A 364 -22.16 -4.90 -35.01
N LEU A 365 -23.17 -4.38 -35.70
CA LEU A 365 -24.53 -4.88 -35.72
C LEU A 365 -24.99 -5.06 -37.16
N SER A 366 -25.61 -6.20 -37.47
CA SER A 366 -26.20 -6.46 -38.79
C SER A 366 -27.53 -5.72 -38.99
N ILE A 367 -27.73 -5.06 -40.12
CA ILE A 367 -28.99 -4.38 -40.46
C ILE A 367 -29.75 -5.28 -41.43
N LYS A 368 -30.96 -5.69 -41.04
CA LYS A 368 -31.82 -6.57 -41.84
C LYS A 368 -33.01 -5.78 -42.37
N ASN A 369 -33.51 -6.14 -43.56
CA ASN A 369 -34.77 -5.61 -44.06
C ASN A 369 -35.96 -6.31 -43.38
N GLN A 370 -37.18 -5.84 -43.65
CA GLN A 370 -38.42 -6.46 -43.14
C GLN A 370 -38.61 -7.93 -43.56
N GLN A 371 -37.88 -8.39 -44.59
CA GLN A 371 -37.91 -9.77 -45.09
C GLN A 371 -36.79 -10.65 -44.47
N GLY A 372 -35.99 -10.10 -43.55
CA GLY A 372 -34.90 -10.81 -42.87
C GLY A 372 -33.55 -10.83 -43.61
N ASN A 373 -33.45 -10.22 -44.79
CA ASN A 373 -32.22 -10.14 -45.57
C ASN A 373 -31.31 -9.02 -45.04
N ILE A 374 -30.01 -9.30 -44.89
CA ILE A 374 -29.01 -8.32 -44.44
C ILE A 374 -28.78 -7.27 -45.54
N MET A 375 -29.09 -6.01 -45.25
CA MET A 375 -28.90 -4.85 -46.14
C MET A 375 -27.52 -4.19 -45.97
N GLY A 376 -26.90 -4.40 -44.82
CA GLY A 376 -25.68 -3.70 -44.44
C GLY A 376 -25.32 -3.95 -42.98
N PHE A 377 -24.35 -3.20 -42.49
CA PHE A 377 -23.84 -3.30 -41.13
C PHE A 377 -23.65 -1.91 -40.54
N LEU A 378 -23.91 -1.78 -39.25
CA LEU A 378 -23.54 -0.62 -38.46
C LEU A 378 -22.27 -0.96 -37.69
N LEU A 379 -21.25 -0.14 -37.82
CA LEU A 379 -19.96 -0.31 -37.16
C LEU A 379 -19.71 0.89 -36.25
N GLN A 380 -19.43 0.65 -34.97
CA GLN A 380 -19.04 1.68 -34.03
C GLN A 380 -17.66 1.39 -33.47
N THR A 381 -16.74 2.33 -33.62
CA THR A 381 -15.44 2.29 -32.96
C THR A 381 -15.54 3.00 -31.61
N ARG A 382 -14.85 2.46 -30.60
CA ARG A 382 -14.82 3.00 -29.23
C ARG A 382 -13.38 3.07 -28.73
N ASP A 383 -13.00 4.25 -28.26
CA ASP A 383 -11.79 4.48 -27.47
C ASP A 383 -12.11 4.13 -26.01
N LEU A 384 -11.83 2.88 -25.62
CA LEU A 384 -12.14 2.42 -24.26
C LEU A 384 -11.24 3.09 -23.23
N GLU A 385 -9.99 3.42 -23.56
CA GLU A 385 -9.11 4.14 -22.64
C GLU A 385 -9.72 5.49 -22.25
N TRP A 386 -10.26 6.24 -23.22
CA TRP A 386 -10.97 7.48 -22.95
C TRP A 386 -12.24 7.26 -22.11
N VAL A 387 -13.09 6.30 -22.48
CA VAL A 387 -14.35 6.02 -21.75
C VAL A 387 -14.06 5.66 -20.29
N PHE A 388 -13.14 4.73 -20.06
CA PHE A 388 -12.76 4.31 -18.71
C PHE A 388 -12.05 5.43 -17.93
N SER A 389 -11.26 6.29 -18.59
CA SER A 389 -10.67 7.48 -17.94
C SER A 389 -11.74 8.47 -17.48
N LYS A 390 -12.81 8.65 -18.27
CA LYS A 390 -13.93 9.52 -17.92
C LYS A 390 -14.75 8.95 -16.77
N ILE A 391 -15.05 7.65 -16.80
CA ILE A 391 -15.67 6.94 -15.68
C ILE A 391 -14.82 7.12 -14.42
N TYR A 392 -13.53 6.82 -14.50
CA TYR A 392 -12.59 6.96 -13.38
C TYR A 392 -12.52 8.39 -12.80
N THR A 393 -12.46 9.42 -13.66
CA THR A 393 -12.43 10.83 -13.21
C THR A 393 -13.77 11.30 -12.66
N SER A 394 -14.89 10.83 -13.21
CA SER A 394 -16.25 11.23 -12.79
C SER A 394 -16.62 10.70 -11.41
N LEU A 395 -16.09 9.53 -11.05
CA LEU A 395 -16.43 8.85 -9.80
C LEU A 395 -15.63 9.37 -8.59
N ASN A 396 -14.70 10.31 -8.77
CA ASN A 396 -13.76 10.77 -7.73
C ASN A 396 -13.11 9.59 -6.96
N THR A 397 -13.04 8.42 -7.60
CA THR A 397 -12.54 7.17 -7.01
C THR A 397 -11.03 7.16 -7.11
N SER A 398 -10.37 8.17 -6.56
CA SER A 398 -8.90 8.25 -6.41
C SER A 398 -8.32 7.11 -5.55
N TRP A 399 -9.13 6.12 -5.20
CA TRP A 399 -8.94 5.14 -4.15
C TRP A 399 -8.83 3.70 -4.71
N ILE A 400 -9.25 3.43 -5.95
CA ILE A 400 -9.23 2.05 -6.47
C ILE A 400 -8.71 2.05 -7.89
N ASP A 401 -7.64 1.31 -8.10
CA ASP A 401 -7.17 0.92 -9.41
C ASP A 401 -7.92 -0.33 -9.89
N PHE A 402 -8.06 -0.50 -11.19
CA PHE A 402 -8.71 -1.66 -11.76
C PHE A 402 -8.00 -2.13 -13.02
N LYS A 403 -8.09 -3.45 -13.23
CA LYS A 403 -7.58 -4.14 -14.41
C LYS A 403 -8.72 -4.91 -15.05
N VAL A 404 -8.93 -4.69 -16.34
CA VAL A 404 -9.95 -5.41 -17.12
C VAL A 404 -9.26 -6.47 -17.94
N THR A 405 -9.70 -7.73 -17.81
CA THR A 405 -9.18 -8.88 -18.56
C THR A 405 -10.30 -9.58 -19.31
N ASN A 406 -10.01 -10.00 -20.53
CA ASN A 406 -10.92 -10.85 -21.28
C ASN A 406 -10.83 -12.29 -20.76
N LEU A 407 -11.94 -12.87 -20.33
CA LEU A 407 -11.95 -14.24 -19.79
C LEU A 407 -11.67 -15.31 -20.84
N LYS A 408 -11.93 -15.02 -22.12
CA LYS A 408 -11.76 -16.01 -23.19
C LYS A 408 -10.29 -16.25 -23.55
N ASP A 409 -9.54 -15.16 -23.68
CA ASP A 409 -8.16 -15.18 -24.19
C ASP A 409 -7.13 -14.81 -23.12
N GLY A 410 -7.56 -14.43 -21.91
CA GLY A 410 -6.71 -14.02 -20.78
C GLY A 410 -6.02 -12.66 -20.97
N GLU A 411 -6.35 -11.96 -22.04
CA GLU A 411 -5.68 -10.73 -22.44
C GLU A 411 -6.13 -9.53 -21.59
N VAL A 412 -5.18 -8.67 -21.22
CA VAL A 412 -5.45 -7.43 -20.50
C VAL A 412 -5.97 -6.39 -21.49
N ILE A 413 -7.21 -5.93 -21.27
CA ILE A 413 -7.86 -4.92 -22.09
C ILE A 413 -7.47 -3.53 -21.59
N ILE A 414 -7.53 -3.31 -20.27
CA ILE A 414 -7.23 -2.02 -19.65
C ILE A 414 -6.52 -2.25 -18.33
N ASN A 415 -5.56 -1.38 -18.03
CA ASN A 415 -4.96 -1.28 -16.72
C ASN A 415 -4.96 0.19 -16.28
N SER A 416 -5.66 0.51 -15.18
CA SER A 416 -5.71 1.89 -14.67
C SER A 416 -4.36 2.33 -14.08
N SER A 417 -3.53 1.41 -13.57
CA SER A 417 -2.25 1.76 -12.95
C SER A 417 -1.23 2.31 -13.96
N SER A 418 -1.31 1.91 -15.23
CA SER A 418 -0.54 2.53 -16.31
C SER A 418 -1.00 3.96 -16.65
N MET A 419 -2.24 4.33 -16.30
CA MET A 419 -2.79 5.66 -16.56
C MET A 419 -2.35 6.69 -15.50
N THR A 420 -1.99 6.25 -14.30
CA THR A 420 -1.70 7.15 -13.17
C THR A 420 -0.22 7.47 -12.97
N LYS A 421 0.72 6.89 -13.75
CA LYS A 421 2.20 7.03 -13.57
C LYS A 421 2.65 6.83 -12.11
N LYS A 422 1.86 6.13 -11.29
CA LYS A 422 2.21 5.82 -9.91
C LYS A 422 2.60 4.35 -9.85
N THR A 423 3.83 4.10 -9.46
CA THR A 423 4.32 2.75 -9.16
C THR A 423 3.45 2.20 -8.03
N SER A 424 2.54 1.28 -8.33
CA SER A 424 1.81 0.56 -7.29
C SER A 424 2.85 -0.13 -6.41
N ARG A 425 2.92 0.20 -5.12
CA ARG A 425 3.65 -0.67 -4.19
C ARG A 425 3.02 -2.05 -4.34
N ASN A 426 3.84 -3.09 -4.53
CA ASN A 426 3.35 -4.47 -4.52
C ASN A 426 2.85 -4.75 -3.10
N PHE A 427 1.58 -4.41 -2.85
CA PHE A 427 0.93 -4.77 -1.60
C PHE A 427 0.84 -6.28 -1.58
N GLN A 428 1.24 -6.88 -0.47
CA GLN A 428 1.10 -8.31 -0.27
C GLN A 428 -0.38 -8.68 -0.44
N THR A 429 -0.64 -9.32 -1.59
CA THR A 429 -1.73 -10.23 -1.94
C THR A 429 -2.69 -10.49 -0.78
N GLY A 430 -3.82 -9.78 -0.75
CA GLY A 430 -4.86 -10.01 0.25
C GLY A 430 -6.17 -9.28 -0.02
N PHE A 431 -6.09 -8.06 -0.57
CA PHE A 431 -7.27 -7.25 -0.90
C PHE A 431 -7.47 -7.19 -2.41
N GLU A 432 -8.19 -8.16 -2.95
CA GLU A 432 -8.65 -8.16 -4.34
C GLU A 432 -10.15 -8.35 -4.37
N ALA A 433 -10.83 -7.55 -5.19
CA ALA A 433 -12.22 -7.77 -5.52
C ALA A 433 -12.34 -7.95 -7.03
N SER A 434 -12.88 -9.09 -7.46
CA SER A 434 -13.13 -9.35 -8.88
C SER A 434 -14.63 -9.31 -9.18
N ARG A 435 -14.99 -8.74 -10.33
CA ARG A 435 -16.36 -8.76 -10.85
C ARG A 435 -16.34 -9.18 -12.32
N ILE A 436 -17.40 -9.84 -12.77
CA ILE A 436 -17.55 -10.24 -14.16
C ILE A 436 -18.68 -9.41 -14.75
N ILE A 437 -18.41 -8.75 -15.87
CA ILE A 437 -19.40 -8.03 -16.66
C ILE A 437 -19.55 -8.68 -18.03
N GLN A 438 -20.72 -8.53 -18.64
CA GLN A 438 -20.97 -9.01 -20.00
C GLN A 438 -21.03 -7.82 -20.94
N ASN A 439 -20.21 -7.83 -21.98
CA ASN A 439 -20.25 -6.81 -23.02
C ASN A 439 -20.19 -7.46 -24.40
N SER A 440 -21.22 -7.21 -25.23
CA SER A 440 -21.24 -7.60 -26.66
C SER A 440 -20.90 -9.07 -26.90
N GLY A 441 -21.41 -9.98 -26.05
CA GLY A 441 -21.18 -11.43 -26.12
C GLY A 441 -19.84 -11.91 -25.56
N GLN A 442 -19.02 -11.02 -25.00
CA GLN A 442 -17.80 -11.36 -24.25
C GLN A 442 -18.02 -11.22 -22.75
N GLN A 443 -17.28 -12.00 -21.96
CA GLN A 443 -17.22 -11.86 -20.51
C GLN A 443 -15.89 -11.24 -20.11
N TRP A 444 -15.94 -10.12 -19.42
CA TRP A 444 -14.75 -9.43 -18.93
C TRP A 444 -14.69 -9.53 -17.41
N ARG A 445 -13.51 -9.86 -16.88
CA ARG A 445 -13.23 -9.80 -15.46
C ARG A 445 -12.56 -8.47 -15.14
N ILE A 446 -13.14 -7.74 -14.19
CA ILE A 446 -12.58 -6.52 -13.65
C ILE A 446 -12.02 -6.85 -12.27
N ASP A 447 -10.71 -6.76 -12.13
CA ASP A 447 -9.99 -6.94 -10.88
C ASP A 447 -9.70 -5.56 -10.28
N PHE A 448 -10.24 -5.30 -9.10
CA PHE A 448 -10.08 -4.06 -8.36
C PHE A 448 -8.97 -4.21 -7.31
N ILE A 449 -8.03 -3.27 -7.35
CA ILE A 449 -6.84 -3.21 -6.49
C ILE A 449 -6.91 -1.88 -5.72
N PRO A 450 -6.80 -1.89 -4.38
CA PRO A 450 -6.79 -0.66 -3.61
C PRO A 450 -5.57 0.19 -3.96
N SER A 451 -5.77 1.49 -4.17
CA SER A 451 -4.66 2.43 -4.41
C SER A 451 -4.04 2.90 -3.08
N ASP A 452 -2.83 3.45 -3.14
CA ASP A 452 -2.14 4.03 -1.97
C ASP A 452 -3.02 5.03 -1.19
N SER A 453 -3.88 5.78 -1.90
CA SER A 453 -4.77 6.78 -1.31
C SER A 453 -5.99 6.17 -0.61
N PHE A 454 -6.52 5.03 -1.04
CA PHE A 454 -7.56 4.30 -0.28
C PHE A 454 -7.02 3.87 1.06
N ILE A 455 -5.83 3.30 1.03
CA ILE A 455 -5.20 2.77 2.21
C ILE A 455 -4.83 3.91 3.19
N ASN A 456 -4.23 5.00 2.70
CA ASN A 456 -3.91 6.16 3.53
C ASN A 456 -5.16 6.89 4.04
N GLY A 457 -6.23 6.94 3.24
CA GLY A 457 -7.50 7.57 3.62
C GLY A 457 -8.31 6.77 4.63
N TYR A 458 -8.15 5.44 4.65
CA TYR A 458 -8.90 4.54 5.53
C TYR A 458 -8.06 3.85 6.60
N SER A 459 -6.79 4.23 6.73
CA SER A 459 -5.97 3.89 7.90
C SER A 459 -6.75 4.24 9.17
N SER A 460 -7.12 3.21 9.93
CA SER A 460 -8.00 3.38 11.07
C SER A 460 -7.27 4.19 12.15
N TRP A 461 -7.89 5.25 12.64
CA TRP A 461 -7.36 6.00 13.79
C TRP A 461 -7.23 5.11 15.04
N SER A 462 -7.85 3.92 15.05
CA SER A 462 -7.71 2.92 16.12
C SER A 462 -6.26 2.53 16.35
N TYR A 463 -5.44 2.32 15.30
CA TYR A 463 -4.02 2.02 15.51
C TYR A 463 -3.29 3.16 16.22
N PHE A 464 -3.64 4.41 15.89
CA PHE A 464 -3.00 5.58 16.46
C PHE A 464 -3.28 5.66 17.96
N TRP A 465 -4.56 5.56 18.32
CA TRP A 465 -4.99 5.61 19.71
C TRP A 465 -4.50 4.40 20.51
N LEU A 466 -4.57 3.19 19.95
CA LEU A 466 -4.11 1.97 20.61
C LEU A 466 -2.61 2.03 20.91
N SER A 467 -1.81 2.40 19.91
CA SER A 467 -0.35 2.43 20.02
C SER A 467 0.12 3.60 20.88
N GLY A 468 -0.51 4.78 20.74
CA GLY A 468 -0.25 5.93 21.59
C GLY A 468 -0.57 5.64 23.06
N LEU A 469 -1.72 5.01 23.34
CA LEU A 469 -2.09 4.57 24.68
C LEU A 469 -1.09 3.55 25.23
N ALA A 470 -0.71 2.55 24.44
CA ALA A 470 0.26 1.53 24.85
C ALA A 470 1.62 2.14 25.20
N LEU A 471 2.10 3.11 24.41
CA LEU A 471 3.32 3.86 24.69
C LEU A 471 3.23 4.64 26.01
N VAL A 472 2.13 5.39 26.21
CA VAL A 472 1.92 6.16 27.44
C VAL A 472 1.86 5.21 28.65
N VAL A 473 1.05 4.15 28.58
CA VAL A 473 0.91 3.17 29.67
C VAL A 473 2.25 2.49 29.97
N SER A 474 3.03 2.10 28.95
CA SER A 474 4.35 1.49 29.14
C SER A 474 5.32 2.46 29.82
N ILE A 475 5.45 3.71 29.32
CA ILE A 475 6.35 4.71 29.92
C ILE A 475 5.96 5.02 31.35
N PHE A 476 4.68 5.34 31.61
CA PHE A 476 4.21 5.66 32.96
C PHE A 476 4.39 4.48 33.91
N SER A 477 4.10 3.26 33.46
CA SER A 477 4.31 2.05 34.25
C SER A 477 5.78 1.85 34.60
N VAL A 478 6.71 1.98 33.64
CA VAL A 478 8.15 1.85 33.91
C VAL A 478 8.64 2.93 34.87
N VAL A 479 8.31 4.19 34.60
CA VAL A 479 8.73 5.32 35.43
C VAL A 479 8.21 5.14 36.85
N TRP A 480 6.94 4.77 37.01
CA TRP A 480 6.32 4.50 38.29
C TRP A 480 7.00 3.34 39.03
N LEU A 481 7.18 2.20 38.38
CA LEU A 481 7.77 1.00 39.00
C LEU A 481 9.24 1.22 39.37
N LEU A 482 10.02 1.89 38.52
CA LEU A 482 11.41 2.26 38.84
C LEU A 482 11.48 3.23 40.02
N THR A 483 10.61 4.25 40.03
CA THR A 483 10.53 5.24 41.12
C THR A 483 10.16 4.57 42.44
N MET A 484 9.11 3.74 42.46
CA MET A 484 8.67 3.02 43.65
C MET A 484 9.73 2.06 44.17
N SER A 485 10.41 1.33 43.28
CA SER A 485 11.52 0.45 43.68
C SER A 485 12.71 1.23 44.24
N GLY A 486 12.99 2.42 43.70
CA GLY A 486 14.05 3.31 44.18
C GLY A 486 13.76 3.85 45.58
N ARG A 487 12.53 4.36 45.80
CA ARG A 487 12.09 4.88 47.10
C ARG A 487 12.10 3.81 48.18
N PHE A 488 11.60 2.61 47.90
CA PHE A 488 11.59 1.51 48.87
C PHE A 488 12.98 1.22 49.40
N LYS A 489 13.98 1.18 48.50
CA LYS A 489 15.35 0.86 48.88
C LYS A 489 16.07 2.00 49.61
N LEU A 490 15.79 3.25 49.25
CA LEU A 490 16.30 4.41 50.02
C LEU A 490 15.76 4.39 51.46
N ILE A 491 14.47 4.07 51.64
CA ILE A 491 13.86 3.94 52.95
C ILE A 491 14.47 2.74 53.71
N GLU A 492 14.67 1.61 53.04
CA GLU A 492 15.31 0.43 53.64
C GLU A 492 16.73 0.74 54.13
N GLU A 493 17.55 1.39 53.30
CA GLU A 493 18.90 1.84 53.68
C GLU A 493 18.85 2.83 54.86
N GLU A 494 17.97 3.84 54.81
CA GLU A 494 17.83 4.81 55.90
C GLU A 494 17.37 4.16 57.21
N VAL A 495 16.41 3.23 57.16
CA VAL A 495 15.95 2.49 58.34
C VAL A 495 17.09 1.65 58.91
N THR A 496 17.84 0.94 58.07
CA THR A 496 18.98 0.13 58.54
C THR A 496 20.06 0.97 59.21
N ASP A 497 20.40 2.12 58.63
CA ASP A 497 21.39 3.04 59.20
C ASP A 497 20.91 3.64 60.52
N LYS A 498 19.63 4.03 60.62
CA LYS A 498 19.04 4.50 61.88
C LYS A 498 19.02 3.42 62.95
N THR A 499 18.65 2.19 62.61
CA THR A 499 18.68 1.06 63.56
C THR A 499 20.10 0.74 64.03
N ARG A 500 21.11 0.81 63.15
CA ARG A 500 22.52 0.61 63.52
C ARG A 500 23.00 1.71 64.48
N ALA A 501 22.71 2.96 64.16
CA ALA A 501 23.09 4.11 65.01
C ALA A 501 22.38 4.07 66.37
N LEU A 502 21.13 3.59 66.42
CA LEU A 502 20.39 3.36 67.67
C LEU A 502 21.03 2.24 68.50
N ALA A 503 21.36 1.10 67.88
CA ALA A 503 22.01 -0.02 68.55
C ALA A 503 23.37 0.39 69.16
N GLU A 504 24.19 1.15 68.42
CA GLU A 504 25.46 1.69 68.90
C GLU A 504 25.27 2.62 70.10
N LYS A 505 24.29 3.53 70.04
CA LYS A 505 23.98 4.42 71.18
C LYS A 505 23.50 3.65 72.40
N THR A 506 22.66 2.62 72.23
CA THR A 506 22.21 1.79 73.35
C THR A 506 23.36 1.01 73.99
N GLU A 507 24.33 0.54 73.20
CA GLU A 507 25.52 -0.14 73.70
C GLU A 507 26.42 0.83 74.50
N ILE A 508 26.66 2.03 73.98
CA ILE A 508 27.42 3.08 74.69
C ILE A 508 26.75 3.45 76.02
N LEU A 509 25.42 3.57 76.04
CA LEU A 509 24.67 3.85 77.26
C LEU A 509 24.80 2.71 78.29
N ALA A 510 24.70 1.45 77.86
CA ALA A 510 24.87 0.29 78.73
C ALA A 510 26.28 0.24 79.36
N VAL A 511 27.32 0.52 78.56
CA VAL A 511 28.71 0.59 79.06
C VAL A 511 28.89 1.72 80.06
N ASN A 512 28.30 2.90 79.81
CA ASN A 512 28.35 4.01 80.74
C ASN A 512 27.61 3.72 82.05
N GLU A 513 26.42 3.10 81.99
CA GLU A 513 25.69 2.69 83.19
C GLU A 513 26.48 1.69 84.03
N GLU A 514 27.16 0.72 83.42
CA GLU A 514 28.01 -0.23 84.13
C GLU A 514 29.19 0.47 84.81
N LYS A 515 29.78 1.49 84.15
CA LYS A 515 30.86 2.29 84.71
C LYS A 515 30.43 3.16 85.90
N TYR A 516 29.18 3.61 85.96
CA TYR A 516 28.64 4.37 87.10
C TYR A 516 28.14 3.47 88.25
N ARG A 517 27.91 2.17 88.00
CA ARG A 517 27.51 1.20 89.05
C ARG A 517 28.68 0.60 89.83
N ARG A 518 29.92 0.75 89.36
CA ARG A 518 31.15 0.39 90.09
C ARG A 518 31.72 1.62 90.77
#